data_AF-A0A9P0Z7I3-F1
#
_entry.id   AF-A0A9P0Z7I3-F1
#
_cell.length_a   1.000
_cell.length_b   1.000
_cell.length_c   1.000
_cell.angle_alpha   90.00
_cell.angle_beta   90.00
_cell.angle_gamma   90.00
#
_symmetry.space_group_name_H-M   'P 1'
#
loop_
_entity.id
_entity.type
_entity.pdbx_description
1 polymer ?
#
loop_
_entity_poly.entity_id
_entity_poly.type
_entity_poly.pdbx_seq_one_letter_code
_entity_poly.pdbx_strand_id
1 'polypeptide(L)'
;MKMDALSSPLKLILLRRTLWKAFRPPLHSFYSTRTAYVSSSLFAVYSDVTEPSGYRPEPFVVYPSRSICCYTSQLNKEALGPTAIDYSLLLEEDEYHKLANSTIHDLLEKLEEYGDLIDIIGFDVDYGNEVLTLKLGSLGTYVINKQMPNRQIWMSSPVSGPSRFDWDRKCEAWIYRRTKESLLNVLESELEKLCGTPIKLI
;
A
#
# COMPACT_ATOMS: atom_id res chain seq x y z
N MET A 1 -8.20 -55.17 25.84
CA MET A 1 -9.38 -54.65 25.12
C MET A 1 -8.97 -53.30 24.52
N LYS A 2 -9.09 -53.13 23.21
CA LYS A 2 -8.66 -51.94 22.46
C LYS A 2 -9.93 -51.26 21.89
N MET A 3 -9.81 -50.03 21.38
CA MET A 3 -10.85 -49.13 20.84
C MET A 3 -11.38 -48.09 21.85
N ASP A 4 -11.50 -46.79 21.52
CA ASP A 4 -10.94 -46.06 20.37
C ASP A 4 -10.68 -44.59 20.75
N ALA A 5 -9.49 -44.08 20.40
CA ALA A 5 -9.21 -42.65 20.44
C ALA A 5 -9.39 -42.09 19.01
N LEU A 6 -10.62 -41.68 18.67
CA LEU A 6 -10.88 -41.00 17.40
C LEU A 6 -10.19 -39.63 17.39
N SER A 7 -8.96 -39.60 16.87
CA SER A 7 -8.24 -38.36 16.62
C SER A 7 -8.94 -37.61 15.50
N SER A 8 -9.71 -36.57 15.87
CA SER A 8 -10.41 -35.71 14.90
C SER A 8 -9.41 -35.16 13.87
N PRO A 9 -9.74 -35.16 12.56
CA PRO A 9 -8.85 -34.64 11.52
C PRO A 9 -8.43 -33.19 11.78
N LEU A 10 -9.30 -32.39 12.42
CA LEU A 10 -8.99 -31.02 12.87
C LEU A 10 -7.78 -30.97 13.80
N LYS A 11 -7.65 -31.88 14.77
CA LYS A 11 -6.48 -31.94 15.67
C LYS A 11 -5.19 -32.24 14.92
N LEU A 12 -5.26 -33.06 13.87
CA LEU A 12 -4.09 -33.42 13.05
C LEU A 12 -3.68 -32.28 12.11
N ILE A 13 -4.64 -31.51 11.59
CA ILE A 13 -4.40 -30.32 10.75
C ILE A 13 -3.81 -29.18 11.59
N LEU A 14 -4.35 -28.90 12.78
CA LEU A 14 -3.81 -27.92 13.73
C LEU A 14 -2.36 -28.24 14.13
N LEU A 15 -2.05 -29.52 14.39
CA LEU A 15 -0.67 -29.98 14.64
C LEU A 15 0.27 -29.78 13.45
N ARG A 16 -0.22 -29.92 12.20
CA ARG A 16 0.60 -29.69 11.00
C ARG A 16 0.83 -28.20 10.71
N ARG A 17 -0.17 -27.34 10.95
CA ARG A 17 -0.04 -25.87 10.79
C ARG A 17 0.92 -25.27 11.82
N THR A 18 0.79 -25.64 13.09
CA THR A 18 1.68 -25.16 14.17
C THR A 18 3.13 -25.55 13.97
N LEU A 19 3.41 -26.78 13.48
CA LEU A 19 4.77 -27.20 13.16
C LEU A 19 5.39 -26.41 11.99
N TRP A 20 4.63 -26.02 10.96
CA TRP A 20 5.16 -25.16 9.89
C TRP A 20 5.54 -23.77 10.42
N LYS A 21 4.68 -23.13 11.24
CA LYS A 21 4.97 -21.81 11.83
C LYS A 21 6.31 -21.78 12.58
N ALA A 22 6.70 -22.88 13.23
CA ALA A 22 7.97 -23.01 13.95
C ALA A 22 9.25 -23.08 13.07
N PHE A 23 9.13 -23.26 11.74
CA PHE A 23 10.26 -23.33 10.81
C PHE A 23 10.38 -22.10 9.88
N ARG A 24 9.63 -21.01 10.12
CA ARG A 24 9.89 -19.73 9.42
C ARG A 24 11.27 -19.18 9.86
N PRO A 25 12.20 -18.84 8.93
CA PRO A 25 13.46 -18.22 9.30
C PRO A 25 13.23 -16.79 9.86
N PRO A 26 14.08 -16.30 10.78
CA PRO A 26 13.94 -14.96 11.34
C PRO A 26 14.11 -13.88 10.27
N LEU A 27 13.24 -12.86 10.32
CA LEU A 27 13.28 -11.72 9.40
C LEU A 27 14.57 -10.92 9.58
N HIS A 28 15.40 -10.88 8.54
CA HIS A 28 16.64 -10.11 8.53
C HIS A 28 16.32 -8.63 8.26
N SER A 29 16.54 -7.75 9.26
CA SER A 29 16.36 -6.31 9.10
C SER A 29 17.43 -5.74 8.17
N PHE A 30 17.03 -5.36 6.96
CA PHE A 30 17.90 -4.69 5.99
C PHE A 30 17.74 -3.17 6.10
N TYR A 31 18.68 -2.52 6.80
CA TYR A 31 18.84 -1.07 6.75
C TYR A 31 19.28 -0.63 5.35
N SER A 32 18.37 -0.02 4.59
CA SER A 32 18.67 0.51 3.25
C SER A 32 19.43 1.84 3.33
N THR A 33 20.74 1.80 3.07
CA THR A 33 21.57 3.01 2.99
C THR A 33 21.32 3.74 1.66
N ARG A 34 20.78 4.96 1.72
CA ARG A 34 20.60 5.84 0.55
C ARG A 34 21.96 6.19 -0.07
N THR A 35 22.23 5.68 -1.26
CA THR A 35 23.28 6.20 -2.15
C THR A 35 22.68 7.29 -3.05
N ALA A 36 23.23 8.50 -2.97
CA ALA A 36 22.83 9.61 -3.83
C ALA A 36 23.63 9.61 -5.14
N TYR A 37 22.95 9.48 -6.28
CA TYR A 37 23.56 9.62 -7.59
C TYR A 37 23.30 11.01 -8.16
N VAL A 38 24.36 11.82 -8.23
CA VAL A 38 24.38 13.07 -9.01
C VAL A 38 24.48 12.74 -10.49
N SER A 39 23.47 13.10 -11.28
CA SER A 39 23.50 12.93 -12.73
C SER A 39 24.28 14.09 -13.35
N SER A 40 25.44 13.78 -13.95
CA SER A 40 26.24 14.73 -14.72
C SER A 40 26.12 14.43 -16.21
N SER A 41 25.94 15.49 -17.00
CA SER A 41 25.69 15.45 -18.44
C SER A 41 26.90 15.05 -19.27
N LEU A 42 26.69 14.27 -20.34
CA LEU A 42 27.55 14.27 -21.52
C LEU A 42 26.70 14.31 -22.80
N PHE A 43 26.96 15.31 -23.65
CA PHE A 43 26.48 15.35 -25.03
C PHE A 43 27.29 14.38 -25.88
N ALA A 44 26.62 13.54 -26.68
CA ALA A 44 27.27 12.74 -27.71
C ALA A 44 27.38 13.54 -29.01
N VAL A 45 28.57 13.58 -29.59
CA VAL A 45 28.84 14.15 -30.91
C VAL A 45 28.51 13.09 -31.97
N TYR A 46 27.85 13.49 -33.06
CA TYR A 46 27.87 12.72 -34.31
C TYR A 46 28.08 13.66 -35.50
N SER A 47 28.80 13.17 -36.50
CA SER A 47 29.24 13.92 -37.70
C SER A 47 28.47 13.47 -38.94
N ASP A 48 28.89 13.98 -40.11
CA ASP A 48 28.45 13.63 -41.48
C ASP A 48 27.07 14.13 -41.96
N VAL A 49 26.86 14.47 -43.25
CA VAL A 49 27.65 15.26 -44.24
C VAL A 49 26.73 15.50 -45.48
N THR A 50 27.05 16.51 -46.30
CA THR A 50 26.45 16.85 -47.63
C THR A 50 25.03 17.44 -47.74
N GLU A 51 25.01 18.75 -47.98
CA GLU A 51 24.11 19.55 -48.85
C GLU A 51 24.11 19.07 -50.34
N PRO A 52 23.34 19.68 -51.31
CA PRO A 52 22.45 20.85 -51.23
C PRO A 52 21.04 20.70 -51.89
N SER A 53 20.26 21.79 -51.83
CA SER A 53 19.14 22.21 -52.71
C SER A 53 17.76 22.28 -52.00
N GLY A 54 17.17 23.45 -51.72
CA GLY A 54 17.67 24.81 -51.93
C GLY A 54 16.54 25.84 -52.11
N TYR A 55 16.00 26.38 -51.02
CA TYR A 55 15.18 27.61 -51.01
C TYR A 55 15.36 28.35 -49.67
N ARG A 56 15.63 29.67 -49.73
CA ARG A 56 15.72 30.62 -48.61
C ARG A 56 14.49 31.55 -48.71
N PRO A 57 13.79 31.91 -47.60
CA PRO A 57 14.22 32.98 -46.66
C PRO A 57 14.00 32.59 -45.18
N GLU A 58 14.34 33.34 -44.11
CA GLU A 58 15.26 34.48 -43.83
C GLU A 58 15.54 34.49 -42.29
N PRO A 59 16.41 35.36 -41.71
CA PRO A 59 16.98 35.12 -40.39
C PRO A 59 16.09 35.59 -39.21
N PHE A 60 15.49 34.66 -38.50
CA PHE A 60 14.96 34.92 -37.15
C PHE A 60 16.02 34.65 -36.06
N VAL A 61 16.51 35.73 -35.46
CA VAL A 61 17.45 35.68 -34.33
C VAL A 61 16.69 35.29 -33.06
N VAL A 62 16.89 34.05 -32.59
CA VAL A 62 16.33 33.59 -31.31
C VAL A 62 17.30 33.91 -30.18
N TYR A 63 17.01 34.96 -29.41
CA TYR A 63 17.71 35.25 -28.16
C TYR A 63 17.25 34.27 -27.06
N PRO A 64 18.17 33.63 -26.31
CA PRO A 64 17.80 32.76 -25.20
C PRO A 64 17.44 33.59 -23.96
N SER A 65 16.17 34.00 -23.86
CA SER A 65 15.64 34.71 -22.69
C SER A 65 15.58 33.82 -21.45
N ARG A 66 16.70 33.72 -20.73
CA ARG A 66 16.69 33.39 -19.31
C ARG A 66 16.07 34.56 -18.54
N SER A 67 14.88 34.36 -17.99
CA SER A 67 14.39 35.20 -16.89
C SER A 67 13.66 34.35 -15.86
N ILE A 68 14.32 34.16 -14.71
CA ILE A 68 13.64 33.80 -13.48
C ILE A 68 13.03 35.11 -12.98
N CYS A 69 11.70 35.24 -13.00
CA CYS A 69 11.03 36.35 -12.35
C CYS A 69 9.78 35.87 -11.63
N CYS A 70 9.81 35.96 -10.31
CA CYS A 70 8.69 35.68 -9.44
C CYS A 70 7.67 36.81 -9.60
N TYR A 71 6.57 36.55 -10.32
CA TYR A 71 5.46 37.50 -10.37
C TYR A 71 4.32 37.02 -9.46
N THR A 72 4.09 37.75 -8.37
CA THR A 72 2.93 37.55 -7.51
C THR A 72 1.67 38.12 -8.17
N SER A 73 1.00 37.33 -9.01
CA SER A 73 -0.31 37.66 -9.57
C SER A 73 -1.44 37.02 -8.78
N GLN A 74 -2.11 37.86 -8.00
CA GLN A 74 -3.57 37.88 -7.78
C GLN A 74 -4.34 36.54 -7.88
N LEU A 75 -4.61 35.98 -6.70
CA LEU A 75 -5.91 35.44 -6.25
C LEU A 75 -7.02 35.26 -7.31
N ASN A 76 -6.85 34.34 -8.25
CA ASN A 76 -7.95 33.79 -9.03
C ASN A 76 -8.57 32.62 -8.26
N LYS A 77 -9.79 32.83 -7.74
CA LYS A 77 -10.66 31.75 -7.29
C LYS A 77 -11.23 31.05 -8.53
N GLU A 78 -10.63 29.93 -8.94
CA GLU A 78 -11.33 28.81 -9.59
C GLU A 78 -10.38 27.60 -9.77
N ALA A 79 -10.96 26.44 -10.06
CA ALA A 79 -10.31 25.12 -10.01
C ALA A 79 -9.85 24.69 -8.60
N LEU A 80 -10.82 24.38 -7.73
CA LEU A 80 -10.57 23.48 -6.61
C LEU A 80 -10.33 22.05 -7.14
N GLY A 81 -9.11 21.80 -7.62
CA GLY A 81 -8.59 20.43 -7.70
C GLY A 81 -8.66 19.76 -6.32
N PRO A 82 -8.61 18.42 -6.22
CA PRO A 82 -8.67 17.74 -4.93
C PRO A 82 -7.57 18.32 -4.03
N THR A 83 -7.98 19.01 -2.97
CA THR A 83 -7.11 19.87 -2.16
C THR A 83 -5.83 19.12 -1.82
N ALA A 84 -4.67 19.66 -2.19
CA ALA A 84 -3.38 19.11 -1.83
C ALA A 84 -3.21 19.22 -0.32
N ILE A 85 -3.69 18.20 0.38
CA ILE A 85 -3.71 18.15 1.84
C ILE A 85 -2.29 17.87 2.32
N ASP A 86 -1.77 18.79 3.13
CA ASP A 86 -0.50 18.59 3.81
C ASP A 86 -0.70 17.58 4.94
N TYR A 87 -0.35 16.33 4.64
CA TYR A 87 -0.38 15.22 5.58
C TYR A 87 0.56 15.43 6.78
N SER A 88 1.62 16.24 6.64
CA SER A 88 2.55 16.53 7.72
C SER A 88 1.93 17.39 8.84
N LEU A 89 0.81 18.07 8.57
CA LEU A 89 0.09 18.88 9.55
C LEU A 89 -1.09 18.14 10.21
N LEU A 90 -1.53 17.02 9.62
CA LEU A 90 -2.68 16.25 10.14
C LEU A 90 -2.28 15.19 11.17
N LEU A 91 -1.08 14.62 11.02
CA LEU A 91 -0.61 13.50 11.83
C LEU A 91 0.92 13.55 11.96
N GLU A 92 1.46 13.47 13.17
CA GLU A 92 2.91 13.42 13.39
C GLU A 92 3.49 12.10 12.85
N GLU A 93 4.79 12.06 12.52
CA GLU A 93 5.38 10.90 11.82
C GLU A 93 5.46 9.68 12.74
N ASP A 94 5.95 9.89 13.97
CA ASP A 94 5.98 8.88 15.02
C ASP A 94 4.57 8.41 15.42
N GLU A 95 3.58 9.31 15.41
CA GLU A 95 2.17 9.00 15.69
C GLU A 95 1.60 8.13 14.57
N TYR A 96 1.80 8.51 13.31
CA TYR A 96 1.45 7.69 12.13
C TYR A 96 2.07 6.29 12.22
N HIS A 97 3.37 6.20 12.51
CA HIS A 97 4.06 4.91 12.60
C HIS A 97 3.50 4.04 13.73
N LYS A 98 3.24 4.60 14.92
CA LYS A 98 2.63 3.86 16.04
C LYS A 98 1.24 3.33 15.68
N LEU A 99 0.36 4.21 15.16
CA LEU A 99 -1.01 3.86 14.79
C LEU A 99 -1.04 2.82 13.66
N ALA A 100 -0.32 3.05 12.56
CA ALA A 100 -0.31 2.14 11.42
C ALA A 100 0.34 0.79 11.74
N ASN A 101 1.36 0.75 12.60
CA ASN A 101 1.92 -0.50 13.11
C ASN A 101 0.89 -1.26 13.95
N SER A 102 0.25 -0.61 14.93
CA SER A 102 -0.77 -1.25 15.76
C SER A 102 -1.86 -1.85 14.89
N THR A 103 -2.53 -1.04 14.05
CA THR A 103 -3.61 -1.51 13.18
C THR A 103 -3.22 -2.72 12.34
N ILE A 104 -2.00 -2.76 11.78
CA ILE A 104 -1.57 -3.91 10.96
C ILE A 104 -1.21 -5.14 11.80
N HIS A 105 -0.66 -4.97 13.01
CA HIS A 105 -0.44 -6.08 13.93
C HIS A 105 -1.75 -6.66 14.46
N ASP A 106 -2.71 -5.80 14.82
CA ASP A 106 -4.04 -6.18 15.28
C ASP A 106 -4.82 -6.91 14.16
N LEU A 107 -4.73 -6.41 12.91
CA LEU A 107 -5.27 -7.08 11.73
C LEU A 107 -4.60 -8.43 11.47
N LEU A 108 -3.27 -8.52 11.56
CA LEU A 108 -2.53 -9.78 11.36
C LEU A 108 -2.99 -10.85 12.36
N GLU A 109 -3.07 -10.52 13.66
CA GLU A 109 -3.53 -11.44 14.70
C GLU A 109 -4.96 -11.93 14.44
N LYS A 110 -5.92 -11.01 14.19
CA LYS A 110 -7.32 -11.37 13.95
C LYS A 110 -7.51 -12.17 12.66
N LEU A 111 -6.73 -11.89 11.61
CA LEU A 111 -6.79 -12.65 10.36
C LEU A 111 -6.16 -14.04 10.48
N GLU A 112 -5.11 -14.20 11.29
CA GLU A 112 -4.57 -15.53 11.62
C GLU A 112 -5.58 -16.36 12.44
N GLU A 113 -6.21 -15.78 13.48
CA GLU A 113 -7.27 -16.42 14.24
C GLU A 113 -8.44 -16.86 13.34
N TYR A 114 -8.91 -15.96 12.47
CA TYR A 114 -9.99 -16.25 11.51
C TYR A 114 -9.60 -17.37 10.53
N GLY A 115 -8.32 -17.42 10.12
CA GLY A 115 -7.74 -18.48 9.29
C GLY A 115 -7.71 -19.87 9.91
N ASP A 116 -7.72 -19.96 11.25
CA ASP A 116 -7.84 -21.22 11.97
C ASP A 116 -9.30 -21.62 12.25
N LEU A 117 -10.25 -20.69 12.10
CA LEU A 117 -11.70 -20.96 12.13
C LEU A 117 -12.26 -21.44 10.78
N ILE A 118 -11.73 -20.93 9.66
CA ILE A 118 -12.23 -21.25 8.31
C ILE A 118 -11.34 -22.26 7.58
N ASP A 119 -11.93 -23.32 7.03
CA ASP A 119 -11.20 -24.35 6.26
C ASP A 119 -11.12 -24.00 4.76
N ILE A 120 -10.51 -22.84 4.45
CA ILE A 120 -10.30 -22.37 3.08
C ILE A 120 -8.97 -22.90 2.54
N ILE A 121 -9.03 -23.66 1.45
CA ILE A 121 -7.85 -24.16 0.74
C ILE A 121 -7.06 -22.99 0.17
N GLY A 122 -5.80 -22.86 0.57
CA GLY A 122 -4.94 -21.74 0.17
C GLY A 122 -5.14 -20.47 0.99
N PHE A 123 -5.79 -20.56 2.16
CA PHE A 123 -5.74 -19.49 3.16
C PHE A 123 -4.32 -19.35 3.74
N ASP A 124 -3.78 -18.14 3.68
CA ASP A 124 -2.47 -17.79 4.21
C ASP A 124 -2.41 -16.29 4.50
N VAL A 125 -1.78 -15.92 5.62
CA VAL A 125 -1.54 -14.53 6.01
C VAL A 125 -0.04 -14.35 6.15
N ASP A 126 0.48 -13.31 5.53
CA ASP A 126 1.91 -13.00 5.57
C ASP A 126 2.13 -11.50 5.75
N TYR A 127 3.05 -11.13 6.65
CA TYR A 127 3.43 -9.74 6.90
C TYR A 127 4.94 -9.60 6.74
N GLY A 128 5.35 -8.83 5.74
CA GLY A 128 6.74 -8.60 5.39
C GLY A 128 6.90 -7.30 4.62
N ASN A 129 8.04 -6.62 4.79
CA ASN A 129 8.34 -5.36 4.11
C ASN A 129 7.23 -4.29 4.25
N GLU A 130 6.58 -4.24 5.42
CA GLU A 130 5.44 -3.34 5.73
C GLU A 130 4.16 -3.57 4.92
N VAL A 131 4.08 -4.72 4.23
CA VAL A 131 2.92 -5.18 3.47
C VAL A 131 2.33 -6.41 4.16
N LEU A 132 1.05 -6.32 4.53
CA LEU A 132 0.22 -7.44 4.98
C LEU A 132 -0.53 -8.01 3.78
N THR A 133 -0.28 -9.28 3.47
CA THR A 133 -0.92 -10.01 2.38
C THR A 133 -1.80 -11.12 2.94
N LEU A 134 -3.11 -11.06 2.64
CA LEU A 134 -4.08 -12.08 3.00
C LEU A 134 -4.54 -12.81 1.73
N LYS A 135 -4.23 -14.09 1.61
CA LYS A 135 -4.62 -14.97 0.50
C LYS A 135 -5.85 -15.76 0.93
N LEU A 136 -6.89 -15.78 0.10
CA LEU A 136 -8.13 -16.52 0.34
C LEU A 136 -8.34 -17.63 -0.71
N GLY A 137 -7.24 -18.26 -1.15
CA GLY A 137 -7.25 -19.24 -2.24
C GLY A 137 -7.88 -18.66 -3.52
N SER A 138 -8.93 -19.32 -4.01
CA SER A 138 -9.67 -18.92 -5.22
C SER A 138 -10.54 -17.66 -5.06
N LEU A 139 -10.78 -17.19 -3.83
CA LEU A 139 -11.59 -15.99 -3.57
C LEU A 139 -10.80 -14.69 -3.80
N GLY A 140 -9.48 -14.78 -3.97
CA GLY A 140 -8.60 -13.66 -4.30
C GLY A 140 -7.50 -13.41 -3.26
N THR A 141 -6.92 -12.23 -3.30
CA THR A 141 -5.84 -11.82 -2.40
C THR A 141 -5.98 -10.33 -2.06
N TYR A 142 -5.94 -10.05 -0.77
CA TYR A 142 -5.88 -8.71 -0.20
C TYR A 142 -4.42 -8.31 0.01
N VAL A 143 -4.10 -7.06 -0.30
CA VAL A 143 -2.77 -6.48 -0.05
C VAL A 143 -2.97 -5.16 0.69
N ILE A 144 -2.52 -5.08 1.93
CA ILE A 144 -2.61 -3.91 2.82
C ILE A 144 -1.19 -3.40 3.05
N ASN A 145 -0.92 -2.12 2.78
CA ASN A 145 0.42 -1.54 2.80
C ASN A 145 0.45 -0.21 3.56
N LYS A 146 1.50 0.03 4.34
CA LYS A 146 1.82 1.33 4.92
C LYS A 146 2.41 2.27 3.86
N GLN A 147 1.67 3.30 3.46
CA GLN A 147 2.20 4.33 2.56
C GLN A 147 2.77 5.49 3.37
N MET A 148 4.02 5.33 3.87
CA MET A 148 4.70 6.32 4.71
C MET A 148 4.68 7.76 4.16
N PRO A 149 5.03 8.04 2.88
CA PRO A 149 5.11 9.42 2.38
C PRO A 149 3.80 10.19 2.46
N ASN A 150 2.66 9.48 2.43
CA ASN A 150 1.34 10.08 2.49
C ASN A 150 0.66 9.90 3.87
N ARG A 151 1.30 9.21 4.82
CA ARG A 151 0.73 8.86 6.14
C ARG A 151 -0.63 8.15 6.02
N GLN A 152 -0.71 7.19 5.11
CA GLN A 152 -1.92 6.44 4.74
C GLN A 152 -1.73 4.93 4.89
N ILE A 153 -2.83 4.21 5.10
CA ILE A 153 -2.91 2.78 4.80
C ILE A 153 -3.54 2.61 3.41
N TRP A 154 -2.92 1.82 2.55
CA TRP A 154 -3.44 1.46 1.22
C TRP A 154 -3.91 0.02 1.24
N MET A 155 -5.04 -0.27 0.60
CA MET A 155 -5.57 -1.62 0.45
C MET A 155 -5.87 -1.89 -1.03
N SER A 156 -5.47 -3.06 -1.52
CA SER A 156 -6.01 -3.66 -2.74
C SER A 156 -6.93 -4.80 -2.33
N SER A 157 -8.22 -4.65 -2.58
CA SER A 157 -9.23 -5.70 -2.40
C SER A 157 -9.54 -6.41 -3.73
N PRO A 158 -9.77 -7.74 -3.74
CA PRO A 158 -10.31 -8.45 -4.90
C PRO A 158 -11.78 -8.11 -5.20
N VAL A 159 -12.50 -7.45 -4.27
CA VAL A 159 -13.92 -7.09 -4.38
C VAL A 159 -14.10 -5.61 -4.77
N SER A 160 -13.52 -4.68 -4.00
CA SER A 160 -13.67 -3.23 -4.21
C SER A 160 -12.50 -2.57 -4.95
N GLY A 161 -11.40 -3.30 -5.20
CA GLY A 161 -10.21 -2.78 -5.86
C GLY A 161 -9.34 -1.92 -4.94
N PRO A 162 -8.60 -0.93 -5.47
CA PRO A 162 -7.68 -0.11 -4.70
C PRO A 162 -8.40 0.99 -3.89
N SER A 163 -8.12 1.03 -2.59
CA SER A 163 -8.62 2.02 -1.63
C SER A 163 -7.46 2.61 -0.81
N ARG A 164 -7.63 3.85 -0.34
CA ARG A 164 -6.63 4.57 0.46
C ARG A 164 -7.34 5.19 1.66
N PHE A 165 -6.80 4.94 2.84
CA PHE A 165 -7.38 5.34 4.10
C PHE A 165 -6.47 6.37 4.78
N ASP A 166 -7.07 7.48 5.19
CA ASP A 166 -6.44 8.54 5.95
C ASP A 166 -6.89 8.39 7.41
N TRP A 167 -6.01 8.65 8.39
CA TRP A 167 -6.41 8.63 9.80
C TRP A 167 -7.34 9.82 10.11
N ASP A 168 -8.50 9.56 10.70
CA ASP A 168 -9.37 10.60 11.26
C ASP A 168 -9.27 10.60 12.79
N ARG A 169 -8.64 11.65 13.34
CA ARG A 169 -8.50 11.88 14.79
C ARG A 169 -9.85 12.04 15.52
N LYS A 170 -10.97 12.29 14.82
CA LYS A 170 -12.30 12.39 15.46
C LYS A 170 -12.98 11.04 15.66
N CYS A 171 -12.72 10.10 14.77
CA CYS A 171 -13.29 8.76 14.79
C CYS A 171 -12.30 7.70 15.27
N GLU A 172 -11.04 8.10 15.51
CA GLU A 172 -9.91 7.23 15.86
C GLU A 172 -9.81 6.02 14.92
N ALA A 173 -9.97 6.28 13.63
CA ALA A 173 -10.10 5.25 12.61
C ALA A 173 -9.47 5.65 11.27
N TRP A 174 -9.08 4.64 10.49
CA TRP A 174 -8.62 4.77 9.11
C TRP A 174 -9.82 4.90 8.18
N ILE A 175 -10.10 6.09 7.65
CA ILE A 175 -11.30 6.39 6.86
C ILE A 175 -10.96 6.60 5.38
N TYR A 176 -11.71 5.96 4.48
CA TYR A 176 -11.63 6.23 3.05
C TYR A 176 -12.41 7.50 2.71
N ARG A 177 -11.72 8.58 2.36
CA ARG A 177 -12.35 9.89 2.07
C ARG A 177 -13.46 9.88 1.01
N ARG A 178 -13.45 8.92 0.08
CA ARG A 178 -14.43 8.82 -1.03
C ARG A 178 -15.76 8.21 -0.59
N THR A 179 -15.74 7.07 0.12
CA THR A 179 -16.97 6.37 0.56
C THR A 179 -17.38 6.71 1.99
N LYS A 180 -16.47 7.31 2.79
CA LYS A 180 -16.60 7.57 4.23
C LYS A 180 -16.62 6.32 5.12
N GLU A 181 -16.28 5.16 4.57
CA GLU A 181 -16.17 3.91 5.31
C GLU A 181 -14.80 3.77 6.00
N SER A 182 -14.75 3.03 7.10
CA SER A 182 -13.49 2.68 7.77
C SER A 182 -12.84 1.46 7.13
N LEU A 183 -11.51 1.34 7.25
CA LEU A 183 -10.73 0.18 6.82
C LEU A 183 -11.28 -1.13 7.40
N LEU A 184 -11.63 -1.12 8.70
CA LEU A 184 -12.13 -2.30 9.42
C LEU A 184 -13.50 -2.72 8.86
N ASN A 185 -14.47 -1.81 8.76
CA ASN A 185 -15.81 -2.14 8.27
C ASN A 185 -15.79 -2.66 6.82
N VAL A 186 -14.92 -2.12 5.96
CA VAL A 186 -14.76 -2.61 4.58
C VAL A 186 -14.19 -4.03 4.58
N LEU A 187 -13.16 -4.31 5.40
CA LEU A 187 -12.59 -5.65 5.52
C LEU A 187 -13.61 -6.64 6.11
N GLU A 188 -14.30 -6.30 7.20
CA GLU A 188 -15.31 -7.16 7.83
C GLU A 188 -16.43 -7.53 6.84
N SER A 189 -17.04 -6.54 6.20
CA SER A 189 -18.18 -6.75 5.28
C SER A 189 -17.79 -7.51 4.01
N GLU A 190 -16.58 -7.31 3.48
CA GLU A 190 -16.10 -8.10 2.34
C GLU A 190 -15.71 -9.52 2.73
N LEU A 191 -15.06 -9.72 3.89
CA LEU A 191 -14.68 -11.06 4.37
C LEU A 191 -15.90 -11.90 4.74
N GLU A 192 -16.89 -11.32 5.43
CA GLU A 192 -18.17 -12.00 5.69
C GLU A 192 -18.85 -12.42 4.37
N LYS A 193 -18.85 -11.54 3.36
CA LYS A 193 -19.44 -11.81 2.04
C LYS A 193 -18.70 -12.89 1.24
N LEU A 194 -17.36 -12.96 1.34
CA LEU A 194 -16.55 -13.94 0.62
C LEU A 194 -16.52 -15.31 1.30
N CYS A 195 -16.39 -15.33 2.63
CA CYS A 195 -16.16 -16.53 3.42
C CYS A 195 -17.43 -17.07 4.10
N GLY A 196 -18.53 -16.33 4.05
CA GLY A 196 -19.83 -16.69 4.65
C GLY A 196 -19.85 -16.73 6.18
N THR A 197 -18.75 -16.31 6.83
CA THR A 197 -18.58 -16.32 8.28
C THR A 197 -18.25 -14.90 8.74
N PRO A 198 -19.02 -14.28 9.64
CA PRO A 198 -18.71 -12.94 10.14
C PRO A 198 -17.39 -12.94 10.90
N ILE A 199 -16.62 -11.88 10.72
CA ILE A 199 -15.39 -11.59 11.45
C ILE A 199 -15.60 -10.28 12.21
N LYS A 200 -15.06 -10.18 13.43
CA LYS A 200 -14.98 -8.90 14.16
C LYS A 200 -13.53 -8.45 14.25
N LEU A 201 -13.22 -7.34 13.59
CA LEU A 201 -11.92 -6.70 13.57
C LEU A 201 -11.93 -5.51 14.53
N ILE A 202 -11.68 -5.81 15.82
CA ILE A 202 -11.65 -4.91 17.00
C ILE A 202 -13.03 -4.55 17.56
#